data_AF-A0A9D6H366-F1
#
_entry.id   AF-A0A9D6H366-F1
#
_cell.length_a   1.000
_cell.length_b   1.000
_cell.length_c   1.000
_cell.angle_alpha   90.00
_cell.angle_beta   90.00
_cell.angle_gamma   90.00
#
_symmetry.space_group_name_H-M   'P 1'
#
loop_
_entity.id
_entity.type
_entity.pdbx_description
1 polymer ?
#
loop_
_entity_poly.entity_id
_entity_poly.type
_entity_poly.pdbx_seq_one_letter_code
_entity_poly.pdbx_strand_id
1 'polypeptide(L)'
;MERPQLQRPLHRLIRLAAATVLAAHVSASASAVPPTYRVEVIGAGLQGFDMNAAGTVVGRQLNAQQVGKAFVARRGEPPTLLPTPVEWQSSDAYAISPNGIIVGAVSTGTIASIGSRAAAWHPTKTGYEFTLLTPYPGDTHSTATAVNSHGDIVGGSGGLGLGSYPRAVRFADGPAQLLPQISLPADVNEGRVVLAYNQLLDLDDMSITTIPLPPGNWQGFVGVDLTDNGNFCGYILGFSGCSTFPLRYRPGTGWEFVGGCATTTAANSINGSGDVTAYVANISSWVSFVGESNADPASLIDPDDGVWTILGVGSINDSRAMLASGRPLGDSVTKLLRLVPVRSEDLNGDGSVGPADLAMLLSAWGSKGGTADLDGDGVVGASDLARLLAAWN
;
A
#
# COMPACT_ATOMS: atom_id res chain seq x y z
N MET A 1 81.32 28.48 6.61
CA MET A 1 81.36 28.01 8.01
C MET A 1 79.99 27.43 8.31
N GLU A 2 79.77 26.17 7.95
CA GLU A 2 79.93 24.98 8.80
C GLU A 2 78.87 24.82 9.90
N ARG A 3 77.90 23.93 9.57
CA ARG A 3 77.26 22.87 10.39
C ARG A 3 76.34 23.27 11.56
N PRO A 4 75.47 22.36 12.05
CA PRO A 4 74.64 21.36 11.34
C PRO A 4 73.18 21.32 11.85
N GLN A 5 72.27 20.75 11.05
CA GLN A 5 70.93 20.37 11.48
C GLN A 5 70.97 19.08 12.32
N LEU A 6 70.35 19.13 13.52
CA LEU A 6 70.05 17.96 14.33
C LEU A 6 68.59 17.55 14.15
N GLN A 7 68.42 16.30 13.70
CA GLN A 7 67.18 15.54 13.69
C GLN A 7 66.58 15.40 15.09
N ARG A 8 65.25 15.43 15.20
CA ARG A 8 64.51 14.88 16.34
C ARG A 8 63.48 13.85 15.81
N PRO A 9 63.33 12.68 16.47
CA PRO A 9 62.59 11.55 15.92
C PRO A 9 61.08 11.63 16.18
N LEU A 10 60.33 10.98 15.28
CA LEU A 10 58.90 10.72 15.37
C LEU A 10 58.54 9.96 16.66
N HIS A 11 57.58 10.47 17.43
CA HIS A 11 56.75 9.66 18.31
C HIS A 11 55.38 9.45 17.66
N ARG A 12 55.18 8.24 17.10
CA ARG A 12 53.87 7.72 16.72
C ARG A 12 53.08 7.43 17.99
N LEU A 13 52.01 8.19 18.24
CA LEU A 13 50.97 7.84 19.19
C LEU A 13 50.09 6.75 18.58
N ILE A 14 50.30 5.50 18.99
CA ILE A 14 49.39 4.39 18.75
C ILE A 14 48.20 4.60 19.70
N ARG A 15 47.04 5.01 19.17
CA ARG A 15 45.78 4.96 19.91
C ARG A 15 45.25 3.52 19.84
N LEU A 16 45.30 2.83 20.97
CA LEU A 16 44.62 1.55 21.19
C LEU A 16 43.11 1.82 21.24
N ALA A 17 42.38 1.53 20.17
CA ALA A 17 40.92 1.49 20.20
C ALA A 17 40.51 0.11 20.73
N ALA A 18 39.94 0.08 21.93
CA ALA A 18 39.31 -1.11 22.47
C ALA A 18 38.07 -1.43 21.61
N ALA A 19 38.14 -2.50 20.84
CA ALA A 19 36.99 -3.04 20.12
C ALA A 19 36.13 -3.83 21.10
N THR A 20 35.06 -3.21 21.59
CA THR A 20 34.00 -3.92 22.29
C THR A 20 33.25 -4.76 21.26
N VAL A 21 33.49 -6.08 21.27
CA VAL A 21 32.68 -7.03 20.50
C VAL A 21 31.32 -7.11 21.17
N LEU A 22 30.36 -6.31 20.67
CA LEU A 22 28.96 -6.51 21.01
C LEU A 22 28.51 -7.77 20.25
N ALA A 23 28.41 -8.89 20.95
CA ALA A 23 27.82 -10.09 20.41
C ALA A 23 26.36 -9.80 20.07
N ALA A 24 26.07 -9.52 18.79
CA ALA A 24 24.72 -9.46 18.28
C ALA A 24 24.09 -10.83 18.53
N HIS A 25 23.22 -10.89 19.53
CA HIS A 25 22.35 -12.04 19.70
C HIS A 25 21.40 -12.00 18.53
N VAL A 26 21.59 -12.90 17.56
CA VAL A 26 20.55 -13.24 16.60
C VAL A 26 19.48 -13.92 17.44
N SER A 27 18.53 -13.12 17.95
CA SER A 27 17.27 -13.66 18.41
C SER A 27 16.67 -14.34 17.19
N ALA A 28 16.61 -15.67 17.21
CA ALA A 28 15.73 -16.40 16.32
C ALA A 28 14.33 -15.85 16.60
N SER A 29 13.80 -15.02 15.70
CA SER A 29 12.43 -14.56 15.78
C SER A 29 11.56 -15.82 15.86
N ALA A 30 10.86 -16.01 16.97
CA ALA A 30 9.77 -16.95 17.00
C ALA A 30 8.89 -16.64 15.78
N SER A 31 8.53 -17.65 14.99
CA SER A 31 7.54 -17.48 13.93
C SER A 31 6.33 -16.82 14.56
N ALA A 32 6.09 -15.55 14.25
CA ALA A 32 4.89 -14.88 14.73
C ALA A 32 3.71 -15.66 14.16
N VAL A 33 2.73 -15.96 15.02
CA VAL A 33 1.47 -16.52 14.54
C VAL A 33 0.80 -15.40 13.74
N PRO A 34 0.43 -15.62 12.47
CA PRO A 34 -0.27 -14.63 11.68
C PRO A 34 -1.50 -14.11 12.45
N PRO A 35 -1.82 -12.81 12.37
CA PRO A 35 -2.98 -12.28 13.07
C PRO A 35 -4.27 -12.93 12.56
N THR A 36 -5.24 -13.10 13.47
CA THR A 36 -6.62 -13.43 13.11
C THR A 36 -7.34 -12.17 12.65
N TYR A 37 -8.34 -12.29 11.78
CA TYR A 37 -8.99 -11.15 11.11
C TYR A 37 -10.50 -11.14 11.31
N ARG A 38 -11.07 -9.95 11.53
CA ARG A 38 -12.50 -9.69 11.40
C ARG A 38 -12.87 -9.29 9.99
N VAL A 39 -14.08 -9.61 9.57
CA VAL A 39 -14.63 -9.25 8.26
C VAL A 39 -15.57 -8.07 8.38
N GLU A 40 -15.16 -6.93 7.83
CA GLU A 40 -16.03 -5.78 7.62
C GLU A 40 -16.55 -5.77 6.18
N VAL A 41 -17.86 -5.91 6.02
CA VAL A 41 -18.50 -5.85 4.70
C VAL A 41 -18.68 -4.39 4.29
N ILE A 42 -18.01 -3.97 3.22
CA ILE A 42 -18.18 -2.63 2.63
C ILE A 42 -19.44 -2.58 1.77
N GLY A 43 -19.64 -3.59 0.92
CA GLY A 43 -20.86 -3.69 0.10
C GLY A 43 -20.73 -4.60 -1.13
N ALA A 44 -21.87 -4.89 -1.76
CA ALA A 44 -21.94 -5.64 -3.01
C ALA A 44 -21.84 -4.72 -4.24
N GLY A 45 -21.38 -5.27 -5.38
CA GLY A 45 -21.26 -4.51 -6.63
C GLY A 45 -20.14 -3.47 -6.63
N LEU A 46 -19.21 -3.57 -5.68
CA LEU A 46 -18.06 -2.69 -5.51
C LEU A 46 -16.79 -3.43 -5.89
N GLN A 47 -15.88 -2.71 -6.54
CA GLN A 47 -14.50 -3.12 -6.81
C GLN A 47 -13.60 -2.08 -6.17
N GLY A 48 -12.90 -2.46 -5.10
CA GLY A 48 -11.94 -1.57 -4.45
C GLY A 48 -10.57 -1.64 -5.12
N PHE A 49 -9.91 -0.50 -5.25
CA PHE A 49 -8.59 -0.38 -5.88
C PHE A 49 -7.52 0.01 -4.88
N ASP A 50 -7.86 0.83 -3.89
CA ASP A 50 -6.89 1.28 -2.89
C ASP A 50 -7.54 1.57 -1.53
N MET A 51 -6.72 1.58 -0.47
CA MET A 51 -7.11 1.86 0.91
C MET A 51 -5.98 2.60 1.65
N ASN A 52 -6.26 3.78 2.19
CA ASN A 52 -5.28 4.52 2.97
C ASN A 52 -5.13 3.97 4.42
N ALA A 53 -4.18 4.54 5.17
CA ALA A 53 -3.89 4.15 6.56
C ALA A 53 -5.12 4.22 7.48
N ALA A 54 -6.02 5.19 7.29
CA ALA A 54 -7.26 5.33 8.05
C ALA A 54 -8.35 4.29 7.66
N GLY A 55 -8.03 3.37 6.75
CA GLY A 55 -8.97 2.36 6.25
C GLY A 55 -10.01 2.91 5.27
N THR A 56 -9.86 4.14 4.77
CA THR A 56 -10.77 4.68 3.75
C THR A 56 -10.47 4.02 2.41
N VAL A 57 -11.50 3.40 1.84
CA VAL A 57 -11.38 2.61 0.60
C VAL A 57 -11.94 3.40 -0.57
N VAL A 58 -11.26 3.32 -1.71
CA VAL A 58 -11.73 3.89 -2.98
C VAL A 58 -11.79 2.82 -4.06
N GLY A 59 -12.58 3.09 -5.10
CA GLY A 59 -12.68 2.20 -6.24
C GLY A 59 -13.84 2.54 -7.17
N ARG A 60 -14.41 1.51 -7.79
CA ARG A 60 -15.54 1.59 -8.71
C ARG A 60 -16.75 0.82 -8.19
N GLN A 61 -17.93 1.43 -8.28
CA GLN A 61 -19.22 0.75 -8.23
C GLN A 61 -19.79 0.57 -9.64
N LEU A 62 -20.31 -0.62 -9.96
CA LEU A 62 -21.06 -0.85 -11.20
C LEU A 62 -22.55 -0.72 -10.96
N ASN A 63 -23.23 0.11 -11.76
CA ASN A 63 -24.69 0.13 -11.77
C ASN A 63 -25.27 -1.03 -12.61
N ALA A 64 -26.60 -1.14 -12.66
CA ALA A 64 -27.30 -2.18 -13.42
C ALA A 64 -26.96 -2.19 -14.93
N GLN A 65 -26.57 -1.04 -15.48
CA GLN A 65 -26.16 -0.88 -16.88
C GLN A 65 -24.65 -1.07 -17.09
N GLN A 66 -23.92 -1.60 -16.09
CA GLN A 66 -22.47 -1.80 -16.13
C GLN A 66 -21.68 -0.49 -16.34
N VAL A 67 -22.24 0.63 -15.87
CA VAL A 67 -21.54 1.91 -15.85
C VAL A 67 -20.82 2.06 -14.50
N GLY A 68 -19.52 2.29 -14.56
CA GLY A 68 -18.65 2.52 -13.41
C GLY A 68 -18.83 3.92 -12.82
N LYS A 69 -18.98 4.00 -11.50
CA LYS A 69 -18.95 5.25 -10.74
C LYS A 69 -17.93 5.14 -9.62
N ALA A 70 -17.04 6.13 -9.54
CA ALA A 70 -16.03 6.18 -8.50
C ALA A 70 -16.71 6.33 -7.13
N PHE A 71 -16.23 5.60 -6.13
CA PHE A 71 -16.75 5.68 -4.77
C PHE A 71 -15.63 5.88 -3.75
N VAL A 72 -16.05 6.34 -2.57
CA VAL A 72 -15.25 6.38 -1.35
C VAL A 72 -16.06 5.78 -0.21
N ALA A 73 -15.43 4.92 0.59
CA ALA A 73 -16.04 4.24 1.73
C ALA A 73 -15.13 4.40 2.97
N ARG A 74 -15.52 5.31 3.87
CA ARG A 74 -14.88 5.43 5.18
C ARG A 74 -15.29 4.27 6.08
N ARG A 75 -14.45 3.93 7.05
CA ARG A 75 -14.77 2.87 8.00
C ARG A 75 -16.02 3.24 8.81
N GLY A 76 -16.92 2.28 9.00
CA GLY A 76 -18.21 2.49 9.69
C GLY A 76 -19.27 3.29 8.91
N GLU A 77 -18.95 3.82 7.72
CA GLU A 77 -19.88 4.56 6.89
C GLU A 77 -20.27 3.77 5.62
N PRO A 78 -21.52 3.93 5.11
CA PRO A 78 -21.87 3.37 3.82
C PRO A 78 -21.03 4.00 2.70
N PRO A 79 -20.69 3.25 1.63
CA PRO A 79 -20.01 3.80 0.47
C PRO A 79 -20.79 4.95 -0.16
N THR A 80 -20.07 6.01 -0.53
CA THR A 80 -20.64 7.19 -1.20
C THR A 80 -20.01 7.37 -2.57
N LEU A 81 -20.82 7.78 -3.55
CA LEU A 81 -20.31 8.06 -4.90
C LEU A 81 -19.59 9.41 -4.92
N LEU A 82 -18.43 9.45 -5.57
CA LEU A 82 -17.67 10.66 -5.76
C LEU A 82 -18.35 11.56 -6.80
N PRO A 83 -18.45 12.88 -6.53
CA PRO A 83 -19.11 13.80 -7.44
C PRO A 83 -18.36 13.80 -8.78
N THR A 84 -19.11 13.54 -9.85
CA THR A 84 -18.56 13.46 -11.21
C THR A 84 -19.46 14.30 -12.11
N PRO A 85 -18.91 15.27 -12.88
CA PRO A 85 -19.71 16.07 -13.81
C PRO A 85 -20.48 15.23 -14.81
N VAL A 86 -21.68 15.70 -15.19
CA VAL A 86 -22.68 14.93 -15.95
C VAL A 86 -22.24 14.58 -17.37
N GLU A 87 -21.26 15.29 -17.93
CA GLU A 87 -20.65 14.99 -19.23
C GLU A 87 -19.82 13.70 -19.21
N TRP A 88 -19.40 13.25 -18.03
CA TRP A 88 -18.67 12.00 -17.85
C TRP A 88 -19.63 10.87 -17.49
N GLN A 89 -19.76 9.90 -18.40
CA GLN A 89 -20.62 8.74 -18.19
C GLN A 89 -20.08 7.85 -17.06
N SER A 90 -18.76 7.67 -16.97
CA SER A 90 -18.14 6.82 -15.95
C SER A 90 -16.96 7.48 -15.24
N SER A 91 -16.68 6.98 -14.03
CA SER A 91 -15.53 7.36 -13.21
C SER A 91 -14.98 6.16 -12.43
N ASP A 92 -13.66 6.13 -12.26
CA ASP A 92 -12.93 5.18 -11.41
C ASP A 92 -11.97 5.96 -10.49
N ALA A 93 -11.84 5.54 -9.23
CA ALA A 93 -10.85 6.07 -8.28
C ALA A 93 -9.79 5.01 -8.00
N TYR A 94 -8.57 5.23 -8.46
CA TYR A 94 -7.48 4.24 -8.44
C TYR A 94 -6.59 4.33 -7.20
N ALA A 95 -6.41 5.51 -6.62
CA ALA A 95 -5.54 5.71 -5.45
C ALA A 95 -6.10 6.79 -4.50
N ILE A 96 -5.75 6.68 -3.22
CA ILE A 96 -6.11 7.61 -2.15
C ILE A 96 -4.90 7.89 -1.24
N SER A 97 -4.55 9.15 -1.10
CA SER A 97 -3.50 9.60 -0.17
C SER A 97 -3.96 9.53 1.31
N PRO A 98 -3.02 9.54 2.26
CA PRO A 98 -3.32 9.62 3.70
C PRO A 98 -4.26 10.76 4.10
N ASN A 99 -4.10 11.96 3.51
CA ASN A 99 -4.98 13.10 3.78
C ASN A 99 -6.32 13.08 3.00
N GLY A 100 -6.55 12.06 2.18
CA GLY A 100 -7.80 11.80 1.49
C GLY A 100 -7.92 12.43 0.11
N ILE A 101 -6.86 12.95 -0.51
CA ILE A 101 -6.90 13.25 -1.96
C ILE A 101 -7.05 11.93 -2.71
N ILE A 102 -8.04 11.85 -3.59
CA ILE A 102 -8.34 10.67 -4.41
C ILE A 102 -8.04 10.98 -5.86
N VAL A 103 -7.45 10.05 -6.60
CA VAL A 103 -7.18 10.22 -8.04
C VAL A 103 -7.65 9.01 -8.85
N GLY A 104 -7.87 9.23 -10.13
CA GLY A 104 -8.21 8.17 -11.06
C GLY A 104 -8.52 8.71 -12.45
N ALA A 105 -9.66 8.29 -13.00
CA ALA A 105 -10.04 8.66 -14.35
C ALA A 105 -11.55 8.79 -14.54
N VAL A 106 -11.93 9.53 -15.58
CA VAL A 106 -13.30 9.70 -16.08
C VAL A 106 -13.37 9.37 -17.57
N SER A 107 -14.53 8.91 -18.05
CA SER A 107 -14.74 8.61 -19.47
C SER A 107 -16.17 8.87 -19.91
N THR A 108 -16.34 9.15 -21.19
CA THR A 108 -17.65 9.19 -21.87
C THR A 108 -18.17 7.79 -22.19
N GLY A 109 -17.36 6.74 -22.00
CA GLY A 109 -17.79 5.34 -22.06
C GLY A 109 -18.31 4.82 -20.72
N THR A 110 -18.66 3.54 -20.66
CA THR A 110 -19.22 2.90 -19.47
C THR A 110 -18.18 2.60 -18.38
N ILE A 111 -16.91 2.51 -18.74
CA ILE A 111 -15.80 2.24 -17.83
C ILE A 111 -14.65 3.19 -18.15
N ALA A 112 -14.04 3.79 -17.12
CA ALA A 112 -13.01 4.82 -17.27
C ALA A 112 -11.61 4.27 -17.56
N SER A 113 -11.51 3.14 -18.27
CA SER A 113 -10.22 2.48 -18.56
C SER A 113 -9.69 2.68 -19.98
N ILE A 114 -10.55 3.01 -20.96
CA ILE A 114 -10.15 3.27 -22.37
C ILE A 114 -10.59 4.70 -22.75
N GLY A 115 -9.71 5.43 -23.43
CA GLY A 115 -9.98 6.79 -23.89
C GLY A 115 -10.36 7.76 -22.76
N SER A 116 -9.89 7.50 -21.54
CA SER A 116 -10.25 8.24 -20.34
C SER A 116 -9.41 9.51 -20.17
N ARG A 117 -9.84 10.37 -19.25
CA ARG A 117 -9.10 11.55 -18.80
C ARG A 117 -8.82 11.45 -17.30
N ALA A 118 -7.65 11.89 -16.89
CA ALA A 118 -7.25 11.88 -15.50
C ALA A 118 -8.13 12.82 -14.68
N ALA A 119 -8.47 12.40 -13.47
CA ALA A 119 -9.31 13.16 -12.55
C ALA A 119 -8.78 13.05 -11.12
N ALA A 120 -9.08 14.07 -10.32
CA ALA A 120 -8.85 14.10 -8.89
C ALA A 120 -10.13 14.51 -8.15
N TRP A 121 -10.26 14.04 -6.92
CA TRP A 121 -11.28 14.44 -5.97
C TRP A 121 -10.60 14.91 -4.69
N HIS A 122 -10.75 16.18 -4.37
CA HIS A 122 -10.14 16.79 -3.18
C HIS A 122 -11.13 16.81 -2.02
N PRO A 123 -10.71 16.40 -0.81
CA PRO A 123 -11.60 16.37 0.34
C PRO A 123 -12.02 17.80 0.73
N THR A 124 -13.30 17.97 1.03
CA THR A 124 -13.88 19.21 1.56
C THR A 124 -14.53 18.92 2.92
N LYS A 125 -15.01 19.95 3.62
CA LYS A 125 -15.69 19.77 4.92
C LYS A 125 -16.91 18.85 4.88
N THR A 126 -17.57 18.73 3.72
CA THR A 126 -18.85 18.02 3.58
C THR A 126 -18.83 16.93 2.51
N GLY A 127 -17.68 16.63 1.89
CA GLY A 127 -17.62 15.69 0.78
C GLY A 127 -16.33 15.85 -0.02
N TYR A 128 -16.46 15.89 -1.35
CA TYR A 128 -15.33 16.00 -2.28
C TYR A 128 -15.61 17.04 -3.36
N GLU A 129 -14.56 17.67 -3.86
CA GLU A 129 -14.60 18.55 -5.02
C GLU A 129 -13.87 17.89 -6.19
N PHE A 130 -14.50 17.87 -7.36
CA PHE A 130 -13.95 17.27 -8.57
C PHE A 130 -13.01 18.23 -9.30
N THR A 131 -11.87 17.71 -9.73
CA THR A 131 -10.91 18.40 -10.61
C THR A 131 -10.58 17.53 -11.81
N LEU A 132 -10.77 18.08 -13.02
CA LEU A 132 -10.30 17.44 -14.25
C LEU A 132 -8.81 17.77 -14.44
N LEU A 133 -7.96 16.75 -14.51
CA LEU A 133 -6.53 16.94 -14.67
C LEU A 133 -6.21 17.09 -16.17
N THR A 134 -5.47 18.14 -16.52
CA THR A 134 -5.17 18.43 -17.93
C THR A 134 -4.03 17.52 -18.39
N PRO A 135 -4.18 16.75 -19.49
CA PRO A 135 -3.12 15.91 -20.02
C PRO A 135 -1.94 16.74 -20.55
N TYR A 136 -0.87 16.05 -20.93
CA TYR A 136 0.27 16.69 -21.58
C TYR A 136 -0.17 17.40 -22.89
N PRO A 137 0.40 18.57 -23.25
CA PRO A 137 -0.01 19.31 -24.44
C PRO A 137 -0.02 18.46 -25.72
N GLY A 138 -1.17 18.45 -26.40
CA GLY A 138 -1.41 17.68 -27.62
C GLY A 138 -2.05 16.31 -27.40
N ASP A 139 -2.05 15.79 -26.17
CA ASP A 139 -2.72 14.54 -25.83
C ASP A 139 -4.18 14.78 -25.42
N THR A 140 -5.05 13.82 -25.73
CA THR A 140 -6.47 13.86 -25.35
C THR A 140 -6.79 12.95 -24.16
N HIS A 141 -6.07 11.82 -24.06
CA HIS A 141 -6.28 10.78 -23.06
C HIS A 141 -5.24 10.84 -21.95
N SER A 142 -5.64 10.46 -20.75
CA SER A 142 -4.76 10.39 -19.57
C SER A 142 -5.39 9.58 -18.43
N THR A 143 -4.56 9.15 -17.49
CA THR A 143 -5.01 8.58 -16.21
C THR A 143 -4.03 8.99 -15.11
N ALA A 144 -4.57 9.40 -13.97
CA ALA A 144 -3.78 9.53 -12.74
C ALA A 144 -3.78 8.18 -12.02
N THR A 145 -2.60 7.67 -11.70
CA THR A 145 -2.41 6.34 -11.10
C THR A 145 -2.13 6.42 -9.61
N ALA A 146 -1.49 7.49 -9.14
CA ALA A 146 -1.11 7.62 -7.73
C ALA A 146 -1.04 9.08 -7.25
N VAL A 147 -1.11 9.25 -5.93
CA VAL A 147 -1.11 10.55 -5.25
C VAL A 147 -0.60 10.44 -3.82
N ASN A 148 0.16 11.44 -3.38
CA ASN A 148 0.57 11.62 -1.97
C ASN A 148 -0.17 12.80 -1.30
N SER A 149 0.05 13.01 -0.01
CA SER A 149 -0.59 14.09 0.76
C SER A 149 -0.08 15.48 0.39
N HIS A 150 1.07 15.58 -0.27
CA HIS A 150 1.56 16.82 -0.87
C HIS A 150 0.77 17.26 -2.10
N GLY A 151 -0.08 16.39 -2.66
CA GLY A 151 -0.81 16.64 -3.91
C GLY A 151 0.04 16.41 -5.16
N ASP A 152 1.16 15.67 -5.05
CA ASP A 152 1.87 15.18 -6.23
C ASP A 152 1.04 14.06 -6.86
N ILE A 153 0.46 14.34 -8.02
CA ILE A 153 -0.33 13.36 -8.76
C ILE A 153 0.47 12.91 -9.97
N VAL A 154 0.68 11.60 -10.11
CA VAL A 154 1.43 11.01 -11.22
C VAL A 154 0.55 10.08 -12.05
N GLY A 155 0.98 9.82 -13.28
CA GLY A 155 0.32 8.84 -14.13
C GLY A 155 0.75 8.94 -15.59
N GLY A 156 -0.19 8.63 -16.49
CA GLY A 156 0.05 8.50 -17.92
C GLY A 156 -0.72 9.52 -18.76
N SER A 157 -0.12 9.96 -19.87
CA SER A 157 -0.76 10.83 -20.87
C SER A 157 -0.54 10.30 -22.29
N GLY A 158 -1.56 10.45 -23.15
CA GLY A 158 -1.58 10.01 -24.55
C GLY A 158 -2.17 8.60 -24.74
N GLY A 159 -1.90 7.99 -25.90
CA GLY A 159 -2.25 6.59 -26.17
C GLY A 159 -3.76 6.31 -26.23
N LEU A 160 -4.12 5.07 -25.90
CA LEU A 160 -5.51 4.56 -25.95
C LEU A 160 -6.14 4.36 -24.56
N GLY A 161 -5.37 4.48 -23.47
CA GLY A 161 -5.78 4.07 -22.12
C GLY A 161 -5.21 2.71 -21.70
N LEU A 162 -5.75 2.10 -20.63
CA LEU A 162 -5.38 0.78 -20.09
C LEU A 162 -3.90 0.62 -19.67
N GLY A 163 -3.30 1.67 -19.10
CA GLY A 163 -1.87 1.66 -18.78
C GLY A 163 -0.96 1.69 -20.01
N SER A 164 -1.52 1.83 -21.22
CA SER A 164 -0.76 2.03 -22.46
C SER A 164 -0.65 3.52 -22.74
N TYR A 165 0.26 4.17 -22.01
CA TYR A 165 0.54 5.59 -22.13
C TYR A 165 1.97 5.80 -22.64
N PRO A 166 2.15 6.56 -23.74
CA PRO A 166 3.48 6.85 -24.26
C PRO A 166 4.28 7.82 -23.39
N ARG A 167 3.65 8.48 -22.41
CA ARG A 167 4.27 9.50 -21.56
C ARG A 167 3.94 9.25 -20.10
N ALA A 168 5.00 9.18 -19.29
CA ALA A 168 4.93 9.38 -17.86
C ALA A 168 4.79 10.87 -17.56
N VAL A 169 3.85 11.24 -16.69
CA VAL A 169 3.59 12.64 -16.36
C VAL A 169 3.33 12.84 -14.87
N ARG A 170 3.61 14.06 -14.40
CA ARG A 170 3.09 14.63 -13.16
C ARG A 170 2.01 15.65 -13.51
N PHE A 171 0.82 15.49 -12.97
CA PHE A 171 -0.25 16.47 -13.13
C PHE A 171 -0.02 17.65 -12.17
N ALA A 172 -0.34 18.85 -12.63
CA ALA A 172 -0.13 20.11 -11.91
C ALA A 172 -1.30 21.05 -12.19
N ASP A 173 -1.25 22.27 -11.63
CA ASP A 173 -2.17 23.35 -11.97
C ASP A 173 -1.93 23.79 -13.43
N GLY A 174 -2.67 23.18 -14.35
CA GLY A 174 -2.51 23.35 -15.80
C GLY A 174 -2.12 22.06 -16.51
N PRO A 175 -1.51 22.14 -17.70
CA PRO A 175 -1.09 20.96 -18.45
C PRO A 175 -0.09 20.09 -17.68
N ALA A 176 -0.24 18.77 -17.77
CA ALA A 176 0.67 17.83 -17.12
C ALA A 176 2.13 18.02 -17.60
N GLN A 177 3.06 17.84 -16.67
CA GLN A 177 4.49 17.95 -16.89
C GLN A 177 5.07 16.57 -17.22
N LEU A 178 5.93 16.50 -18.22
CA LEU A 178 6.57 15.25 -18.64
C LEU A 178 7.59 14.80 -17.59
N LEU A 179 7.62 13.49 -17.29
CA LEU A 179 8.67 12.83 -16.52
C LEU A 179 9.51 11.96 -17.48
N PRO A 180 10.41 12.56 -18.28
CA PRO A 180 11.00 11.90 -19.44
C PRO A 180 11.97 10.76 -19.10
N GLN A 181 12.37 10.66 -17.83
CA GLN A 181 13.42 9.74 -17.39
C GLN A 181 12.87 8.39 -16.90
N ILE A 182 11.54 8.28 -16.73
CA ILE A 182 10.87 7.08 -16.26
C ILE A 182 9.77 6.63 -17.22
N SER A 183 9.38 5.36 -17.09
CA SER A 183 8.16 4.82 -17.68
C SER A 183 6.91 5.25 -16.91
N LEU A 184 5.76 4.67 -17.28
CA LEU A 184 4.50 4.88 -16.56
C LEU A 184 4.71 4.73 -15.03
N PRO A 185 4.38 5.77 -14.24
CA PRO A 185 4.42 5.71 -12.79
C PRO A 185 3.45 4.67 -12.25
N ALA A 186 3.95 3.77 -11.41
CA ALA A 186 3.15 2.85 -10.63
C ALA A 186 2.58 3.57 -9.40
N ASP A 187 3.44 4.27 -8.66
CA ASP A 187 3.07 4.87 -7.38
C ASP A 187 3.94 6.09 -7.01
N VAL A 188 3.51 6.90 -6.03
CA VAL A 188 4.25 8.03 -5.44
C VAL A 188 4.04 8.10 -3.93
N ASN A 189 5.12 8.17 -3.16
CA ASN A 189 5.07 8.18 -1.69
C ASN A 189 5.12 9.61 -1.09
N GLU A 190 5.03 9.72 0.24
CA GLU A 190 5.09 11.00 0.96
C GLU A 190 6.48 11.64 0.93
N GLY A 191 7.52 10.85 0.71
CA GLY A 191 8.87 11.32 0.38
C GLY A 191 8.99 11.93 -1.02
N ARG A 192 7.87 12.05 -1.77
CA ARG A 192 7.81 12.56 -3.14
C ARG A 192 8.68 11.75 -4.13
N VAL A 193 8.85 10.46 -3.83
CA VAL A 193 9.54 9.49 -4.69
C VAL A 193 8.51 8.72 -5.52
N VAL A 194 8.75 8.63 -6.82
CA VAL A 194 7.89 7.94 -7.79
C VAL A 194 8.51 6.59 -8.17
N LEU A 195 7.73 5.53 -8.02
CA LEU A 195 8.07 4.20 -8.51
C LEU A 195 7.64 4.04 -9.98
N ALA A 196 8.57 3.60 -10.84
CA ALA A 196 8.29 3.20 -12.21
C ALA A 196 9.20 2.04 -12.62
N TYR A 197 8.64 0.89 -12.98
CA TYR A 197 9.40 -0.37 -13.07
C TYR A 197 10.24 -0.61 -11.80
N ASN A 198 11.56 -0.72 -11.91
CA ASN A 198 12.53 -0.83 -10.82
C ASN A 198 13.32 0.48 -10.59
N GLN A 199 12.76 1.61 -11.03
CA GLN A 199 13.35 2.94 -10.87
C GLN A 199 12.58 3.74 -9.83
N LEU A 200 13.31 4.50 -9.04
CA LEU A 200 12.81 5.47 -8.07
C LEU A 200 13.24 6.86 -8.54
N LEU A 201 12.29 7.71 -8.90
CA LEU A 201 12.51 9.10 -9.29
C LEU A 201 12.16 10.02 -8.13
N ASP A 202 13.10 10.83 -7.67
CA ASP A 202 12.86 11.88 -6.67
C ASP A 202 12.29 13.13 -7.36
N LEU A 203 11.12 13.62 -6.93
CA LEU A 203 10.48 14.80 -7.55
C LEU A 203 11.07 16.14 -7.11
N ASP A 204 11.91 16.18 -6.06
CA ASP A 204 12.55 17.41 -5.59
C ASP A 204 13.75 17.80 -6.45
N ASP A 205 14.56 16.82 -6.87
CA ASP A 205 15.77 17.05 -7.66
C ASP A 205 15.78 16.34 -9.03
N MET A 206 14.73 15.56 -9.33
CA MET A 206 14.59 14.79 -10.57
C MET A 206 15.67 13.71 -10.76
N SER A 207 16.35 13.29 -9.69
CA SER A 207 17.34 12.22 -9.71
C SER A 207 16.67 10.85 -9.78
N ILE A 208 17.35 9.89 -10.42
CA ILE A 208 16.87 8.51 -10.53
C ILE A 208 17.83 7.55 -9.83
N THR A 209 17.25 6.69 -9.01
CA THR A 209 17.90 5.48 -8.51
C THR A 209 17.28 4.25 -9.19
N THR A 210 18.08 3.53 -9.96
CA THR A 210 17.67 2.24 -10.54
C THR A 210 18.10 1.10 -9.62
N ILE A 211 17.15 0.32 -9.11
CA ILE A 211 17.42 -0.84 -8.27
C ILE A 211 17.82 -2.02 -9.16
N PRO A 212 19.05 -2.56 -9.06
CA PRO A 212 19.45 -3.71 -9.87
C PRO A 212 18.51 -4.89 -9.66
N LEU A 213 18.12 -5.56 -10.74
CA LEU A 213 17.26 -6.75 -10.68
C LEU A 213 17.96 -7.89 -9.90
N PRO A 214 17.20 -8.80 -9.27
CA PRO A 214 17.78 -9.95 -8.60
C PRO A 214 18.59 -10.82 -9.57
N PRO A 215 19.58 -11.61 -9.10
CA PRO A 215 20.35 -12.49 -9.94
C PRO A 215 19.45 -13.39 -10.81
N GLY A 216 19.74 -13.44 -12.10
CA GLY A 216 18.97 -14.23 -13.06
C GLY A 216 18.89 -13.56 -14.43
N ASN A 217 18.27 -14.25 -15.38
CA ASN A 217 17.98 -13.70 -16.70
C ASN A 217 16.52 -13.24 -16.72
N TRP A 218 16.31 -11.92 -16.66
CA TRP A 218 15.00 -11.30 -16.52
C TRP A 218 14.76 -10.28 -17.64
N GLN A 219 13.51 -10.17 -18.11
CA GLN A 219 13.15 -9.18 -19.12
C GLN A 219 12.93 -7.79 -18.52
N GLY A 220 12.64 -7.72 -17.22
CA GLY A 220 12.35 -6.49 -16.51
C GLY A 220 11.49 -6.75 -15.27
N PHE A 221 11.27 -5.69 -14.49
CA PHE A 221 10.38 -5.71 -13.33
C PHE A 221 9.32 -4.62 -13.49
N VAL A 222 8.08 -4.92 -13.12
CA VAL A 222 6.97 -3.97 -13.10
C VAL A 222 6.58 -3.71 -11.65
N GLY A 223 6.79 -2.47 -11.20
CA GLY A 223 6.37 -2.01 -9.89
C GLY A 223 4.86 -1.79 -9.84
N VAL A 224 4.30 -1.90 -8.63
CA VAL A 224 2.86 -1.76 -8.38
C VAL A 224 2.58 -0.80 -7.23
N ASP A 225 3.30 -0.92 -6.11
CA ASP A 225 3.02 -0.19 -4.87
C ASP A 225 4.33 0.18 -4.15
N LEU A 226 4.39 1.35 -3.51
CA LEU A 226 5.56 1.95 -2.87
C LEU A 226 5.19 2.54 -1.50
N THR A 227 6.01 2.22 -0.51
CA THR A 227 5.89 2.75 0.86
C THR A 227 6.84 3.91 1.10
N ASP A 228 6.58 4.68 2.16
CA ASP A 228 7.42 5.82 2.57
C ASP A 228 8.84 5.42 2.99
N ASN A 229 9.01 4.20 3.52
CA ASN A 229 10.33 3.69 3.87
C ASN A 229 11.06 3.02 2.69
N GLY A 230 10.49 3.09 1.48
CA GLY A 230 11.11 2.62 0.25
C GLY A 230 10.96 1.12 -0.01
N ASN A 231 10.13 0.40 0.76
CA ASN A 231 9.69 -0.92 0.32
C ASN A 231 8.79 -0.76 -0.90
N PHE A 232 8.96 -1.62 -1.89
CA PHE A 232 8.05 -1.68 -3.03
C PHE A 232 7.83 -3.11 -3.49
N CYS A 233 6.72 -3.36 -4.17
CA CYS A 233 6.40 -4.67 -4.71
C CYS A 233 5.95 -4.62 -6.16
N GLY A 234 5.81 -5.80 -6.74
CA GLY A 234 5.29 -5.99 -8.09
C GLY A 234 5.64 -7.35 -8.63
N TYR A 235 6.04 -7.42 -9.90
CA TYR A 235 6.41 -8.68 -10.53
C TYR A 235 7.59 -8.55 -11.49
N ILE A 236 8.39 -9.62 -11.57
CA ILE A 236 9.49 -9.74 -12.53
C ILE A 236 9.11 -10.65 -13.69
N LEU A 237 9.57 -10.31 -14.89
CA LEU A 237 9.25 -10.98 -16.15
C LEU A 237 10.32 -12.02 -16.50
N GLY A 238 9.93 -13.29 -16.59
CA GLY A 238 10.79 -14.40 -17.01
C GLY A 238 10.82 -14.62 -18.52
N PHE A 239 11.76 -15.42 -19.04
CA PHE A 239 11.89 -15.74 -20.48
C PHE A 239 11.19 -17.04 -20.95
N SER A 240 10.55 -17.81 -20.05
CA SER A 240 10.04 -19.17 -20.34
C SER A 240 8.54 -19.32 -20.04
N GLY A 241 8.01 -20.56 -20.05
CA GLY A 241 6.58 -20.89 -19.76
C GLY A 241 6.05 -20.47 -18.38
N CYS A 242 6.89 -19.81 -17.58
CA CYS A 242 6.56 -19.05 -16.39
C CYS A 242 6.76 -17.55 -16.68
N SER A 243 5.68 -16.84 -17.00
CA SER A 243 5.76 -15.45 -17.50
C SER A 243 6.17 -14.45 -16.42
N THR A 244 5.66 -14.60 -15.19
CA THR A 244 5.81 -13.61 -14.12
C THR A 244 6.04 -14.28 -12.77
N PHE A 245 6.75 -13.59 -11.87
CA PHE A 245 6.92 -13.97 -10.48
C PHE A 245 6.60 -12.75 -9.60
N PRO A 246 5.91 -12.92 -8.46
CA PRO A 246 5.63 -11.83 -7.53
C PRO A 246 6.82 -11.62 -6.58
N LEU A 247 7.26 -10.37 -6.42
CA LEU A 247 8.39 -10.00 -5.57
C LEU A 247 8.10 -8.76 -4.74
N ARG A 248 8.84 -8.64 -3.63
CA ARG A 248 9.08 -7.39 -2.92
C ARG A 248 10.55 -7.02 -2.94
N TYR A 249 10.81 -5.72 -2.80
CA TYR A 249 12.11 -5.17 -2.45
C TYR A 249 11.98 -4.44 -1.12
N ARG A 250 12.93 -4.68 -0.21
CA ARG A 250 13.04 -3.93 1.06
C ARG A 250 14.44 -3.34 1.19
N PRO A 251 14.60 -2.03 1.39
CA PRO A 251 15.91 -1.43 1.65
C PRO A 251 16.64 -2.16 2.79
N GLY A 252 17.93 -2.43 2.59
CA GLY A 252 18.75 -3.18 3.54
C GLY A 252 18.60 -4.71 3.50
N THR A 253 17.51 -5.25 2.93
CA THR A 253 17.32 -6.71 2.73
C THR A 253 17.53 -7.12 1.27
N GLY A 254 17.03 -6.33 0.32
CA GLY A 254 17.06 -6.63 -1.11
C GLY A 254 15.77 -7.28 -1.61
N TRP A 255 15.88 -8.04 -2.71
CA TRP A 255 14.76 -8.70 -3.37
C TRP A 255 14.36 -10.00 -2.69
N GLU A 256 13.06 -10.22 -2.54
CA GLU A 256 12.49 -11.47 -2.03
C GLU A 256 11.33 -11.91 -2.92
N PHE A 257 11.33 -13.18 -3.31
CA PHE A 257 10.17 -13.80 -3.96
C PHE A 257 9.11 -14.07 -2.91
N VAL A 258 7.89 -13.58 -3.17
CA VAL A 258 6.74 -13.79 -2.28
C VAL A 258 5.78 -14.86 -2.81
N GLY A 259 6.15 -15.54 -3.90
CA GLY A 259 5.38 -16.61 -4.51
C GLY A 259 6.11 -17.25 -5.69
N GLY A 260 5.55 -18.36 -6.18
CA GLY A 260 6.04 -19.04 -7.37
C GLY A 260 5.63 -18.34 -8.67
N CYS A 261 6.12 -18.83 -9.81
CA CYS A 261 5.71 -18.30 -11.10
C CYS A 261 4.35 -18.80 -11.57
N ALA A 262 3.71 -17.98 -12.39
CA ALA A 262 2.54 -18.33 -13.19
C ALA A 262 2.47 -17.48 -14.46
N THR A 263 1.52 -17.79 -15.34
CA THR A 263 1.25 -17.01 -16.56
C THR A 263 0.94 -15.55 -16.24
N THR A 264 0.20 -15.28 -15.16
CA THR A 264 -0.11 -13.93 -14.66
C THR A 264 -0.16 -13.96 -13.14
N THR A 265 0.91 -13.51 -12.49
CA THR A 265 1.01 -13.39 -11.04
C THR A 265 1.80 -12.15 -10.67
N ALA A 266 1.38 -11.48 -9.60
CA ALA A 266 2.05 -10.30 -9.09
C ALA A 266 1.79 -10.13 -7.59
N ALA A 267 2.67 -9.37 -6.94
CA ALA A 267 2.39 -8.69 -5.70
C ALA A 267 1.54 -7.45 -6.00
N ASN A 268 0.42 -7.29 -5.30
CA ASN A 268 -0.57 -6.23 -5.50
C ASN A 268 -0.30 -5.00 -4.65
N SER A 269 0.15 -5.19 -3.42
CA SER A 269 0.35 -4.11 -2.46
C SER A 269 1.34 -4.53 -1.39
N ILE A 270 1.98 -3.54 -0.76
CA ILE A 270 3.00 -3.71 0.26
C ILE A 270 2.84 -2.65 1.35
N ASN A 271 2.98 -3.04 2.61
CA ASN A 271 3.03 -2.10 3.72
C ASN A 271 4.47 -1.77 4.15
N GLY A 272 4.65 -0.83 5.06
CA GLY A 272 5.94 -0.41 5.60
C GLY A 272 6.69 -1.52 6.34
N SER A 273 6.02 -2.56 6.83
CA SER A 273 6.69 -3.76 7.36
C SER A 273 7.25 -4.66 6.26
N GLY A 274 6.75 -4.53 5.03
CA GLY A 274 7.09 -5.35 3.87
C GLY A 274 6.17 -6.56 3.68
N ASP A 275 5.03 -6.58 4.37
CA ASP A 275 3.99 -7.58 4.17
C ASP A 275 3.27 -7.30 2.85
N VAL A 276 2.99 -8.35 2.09
CA VAL A 276 2.52 -8.22 0.71
C VAL A 276 1.27 -9.05 0.46
N THR A 277 0.30 -8.48 -0.23
CA THR A 277 -0.77 -9.24 -0.88
C THR A 277 -0.35 -9.63 -2.28
N ALA A 278 -0.68 -10.85 -2.70
CA ALA A 278 -0.30 -11.37 -4.02
C ALA A 278 -1.34 -12.34 -4.56
N TYR A 279 -1.26 -12.60 -5.86
CA TYR A 279 -2.24 -13.43 -6.56
C TYR A 279 -1.66 -14.17 -7.76
N VAL A 280 -2.37 -15.23 -8.17
CA VAL A 280 -2.32 -15.79 -9.52
C VAL A 280 -3.68 -15.52 -10.17
N ALA A 281 -3.69 -14.85 -11.32
CA ALA A 281 -4.92 -14.40 -11.97
C ALA A 281 -5.92 -15.55 -12.15
N ASN A 282 -7.16 -15.35 -11.67
CA ASN A 282 -8.26 -16.30 -11.75
C ASN A 282 -8.02 -17.66 -11.05
N ILE A 283 -6.99 -17.79 -10.21
CA ILE A 283 -6.64 -19.05 -9.56
C ILE A 283 -6.64 -18.91 -8.04
N SER A 284 -5.81 -18.03 -7.49
CA SER A 284 -5.63 -17.92 -6.04
C SER A 284 -5.07 -16.57 -5.63
N SER A 285 -5.17 -16.27 -4.34
CA SER A 285 -4.56 -15.10 -3.72
C SER A 285 -4.04 -15.46 -2.33
N TRP A 286 -2.98 -14.79 -1.89
CA TRP A 286 -2.35 -15.02 -0.59
C TRP A 286 -1.79 -13.73 -0.02
N VAL A 287 -1.45 -13.77 1.27
CA VAL A 287 -0.64 -12.76 1.95
C VAL A 287 0.70 -13.35 2.34
N SER A 288 1.77 -12.58 2.18
CA SER A 288 3.15 -12.94 2.52
C SER A 288 3.65 -11.98 3.59
N PHE A 289 3.51 -12.37 4.86
CA PHE A 289 4.06 -11.60 5.98
C PHE A 289 5.58 -11.81 6.07
N VAL A 290 6.30 -10.76 6.44
CA VAL A 290 7.76 -10.85 6.62
C VAL A 290 8.10 -11.84 7.74
N GLY A 291 8.92 -12.85 7.41
CA GLY A 291 9.38 -13.85 8.38
C GLY A 291 8.38 -14.98 8.65
N GLU A 292 7.25 -15.02 7.94
CA GLU A 292 6.22 -16.03 8.08
C GLU A 292 5.98 -16.78 6.77
N SER A 293 5.30 -17.92 6.83
CA SER A 293 4.85 -18.64 5.62
C SER A 293 3.69 -17.89 4.96
N ASN A 294 3.59 -17.96 3.63
CA ASN A 294 2.44 -17.43 2.92
C ASN A 294 1.13 -18.04 3.45
N ALA A 295 0.13 -17.20 3.68
CA ALA A 295 -1.15 -17.59 4.24
C ALA A 295 -2.30 -17.36 3.25
N ASP A 296 -3.27 -18.27 3.26
CA ASP A 296 -4.55 -18.07 2.59
C ASP A 296 -5.36 -17.04 3.41
N PRO A 297 -5.81 -15.91 2.84
CA PRO A 297 -6.55 -14.89 3.57
C PRO A 297 -7.84 -15.44 4.18
N ALA A 298 -8.48 -16.44 3.57
CA ALA A 298 -9.66 -17.09 4.14
C ALA A 298 -9.36 -17.85 5.43
N SER A 299 -8.14 -18.41 5.55
CA SER A 299 -7.70 -19.14 6.75
C SER A 299 -7.36 -18.24 7.94
N LEU A 300 -7.19 -16.94 7.69
CA LEU A 300 -6.88 -15.95 8.71
C LEU A 300 -8.13 -15.35 9.36
N ILE A 301 -9.32 -15.59 8.79
CA ILE A 301 -10.58 -15.03 9.30
C ILE A 301 -10.95 -15.72 10.61
N ASP A 302 -11.36 -14.91 11.59
CA ASP A 302 -11.88 -15.38 12.87
C ASP A 302 -13.06 -16.33 12.65
N PRO A 303 -13.04 -17.56 13.19
CA PRO A 303 -14.16 -18.48 13.09
C PRO A 303 -15.50 -17.89 13.55
N ASP A 304 -15.49 -16.92 14.48
CA ASP A 304 -16.69 -16.24 14.97
C ASP A 304 -17.34 -15.33 13.91
N ASP A 305 -16.58 -14.88 12.91
CA ASP A 305 -17.08 -14.13 11.75
C ASP A 305 -17.56 -15.04 10.59
N GLY A 306 -17.54 -16.36 10.83
CA GLY A 306 -18.05 -17.39 9.93
C GLY A 306 -17.06 -17.80 8.85
N VAL A 307 -17.51 -18.67 7.94
CA VAL A 307 -16.68 -19.22 6.87
C VAL A 307 -16.83 -18.40 5.60
N TRP A 308 -15.72 -17.92 5.08
CA TRP A 308 -15.68 -17.07 3.88
C TRP A 308 -14.90 -17.73 2.75
N THR A 309 -15.37 -17.51 1.52
CA THR A 309 -14.56 -17.71 0.32
C THR A 309 -13.98 -16.36 -0.08
N ILE A 310 -12.66 -16.23 -0.02
CA ILE A 310 -11.93 -15.07 -0.55
C ILE A 310 -11.58 -15.33 -2.00
N LEU A 311 -11.94 -14.39 -2.86
CA LEU A 311 -11.76 -14.44 -4.32
C LEU A 311 -10.57 -13.61 -4.79
N GLY A 312 -10.11 -12.66 -3.97
CA GLY A 312 -8.92 -11.87 -4.23
C GLY A 312 -8.62 -10.92 -3.07
N VAL A 313 -7.35 -10.54 -2.95
CA VAL A 313 -6.87 -9.49 -2.03
C VAL A 313 -6.26 -8.34 -2.83
N GLY A 314 -6.56 -7.12 -2.39
CA GLY A 314 -6.09 -5.85 -2.94
C GLY A 314 -5.05 -5.21 -2.02
N SER A 315 -5.26 -3.95 -1.64
CA SER A 315 -4.33 -3.18 -0.80
C SER A 315 -4.16 -3.76 0.61
N ILE A 316 -2.97 -3.54 1.18
CA ILE A 316 -2.65 -3.79 2.58
C ILE A 316 -2.00 -2.54 3.19
N ASN A 317 -2.45 -2.12 4.37
CA ASN A 317 -1.88 -0.96 5.06
C ASN A 317 -0.94 -1.38 6.22
N ASP A 318 -0.36 -0.39 6.90
CA ASP A 318 0.53 -0.61 8.06
C ASP A 318 -0.15 -1.20 9.28
N SER A 319 -1.48 -1.05 9.40
CA SER A 319 -2.23 -1.77 10.42
C SER A 319 -2.43 -3.25 10.08
N ARG A 320 -1.92 -3.72 8.92
CA ARG A 320 -2.17 -5.03 8.29
C ARG A 320 -3.64 -5.24 7.92
N ALA A 321 -4.46 -4.20 7.88
CA ALA A 321 -5.79 -4.30 7.29
C ALA A 321 -5.67 -4.50 5.78
N MET A 322 -6.48 -5.41 5.24
CA MET A 322 -6.46 -5.77 3.84
C MET A 322 -7.80 -5.49 3.17
N LEU A 323 -7.76 -4.98 1.96
CA LEU A 323 -8.90 -4.96 1.07
C LEU A 323 -9.06 -6.33 0.41
N ALA A 324 -10.28 -6.87 0.37
CA ALA A 324 -10.53 -8.17 -0.24
C ALA A 324 -11.86 -8.20 -0.99
N SER A 325 -11.97 -9.10 -1.96
CA SER A 325 -13.25 -9.49 -2.55
C SER A 325 -13.58 -10.89 -2.07
N GLY A 326 -14.77 -11.09 -1.53
CA GLY A 326 -15.17 -12.39 -1.01
C GLY A 326 -16.66 -12.51 -0.75
N ARG A 327 -17.08 -13.68 -0.32
CA ARG A 327 -18.48 -13.96 0.02
C ARG A 327 -18.56 -15.03 1.11
N PRO A 328 -19.57 -14.99 2.00
CA PRO A 328 -19.82 -16.07 2.93
C PRO A 328 -20.03 -17.40 2.17
N LEU A 329 -19.66 -18.51 2.79
CA LEU A 329 -19.88 -19.83 2.21
C LEU A 329 -21.38 -20.03 1.89
N GLY A 330 -21.69 -20.33 0.63
CA GLY A 330 -23.06 -20.52 0.15
C GLY A 330 -23.76 -19.25 -0.36
N ASP A 331 -23.18 -18.06 -0.20
CA ASP A 331 -23.68 -16.84 -0.86
C ASP A 331 -23.24 -16.83 -2.33
N SER A 332 -24.10 -16.30 -3.20
CA SER A 332 -23.82 -16.12 -4.63
C SER A 332 -23.23 -14.73 -4.93
N VAL A 333 -23.42 -13.76 -4.03
CA VAL A 333 -23.06 -12.36 -4.23
C VAL A 333 -21.68 -12.06 -3.63
N THR A 334 -20.73 -11.73 -4.49
CA THR A 334 -19.43 -11.19 -4.08
C THR A 334 -19.58 -9.79 -3.48
N LYS A 335 -18.88 -9.58 -2.37
CA LYS A 335 -18.84 -8.32 -1.63
C LYS A 335 -17.39 -7.82 -1.59
N LEU A 336 -17.25 -6.51 -1.55
CA LEU A 336 -16.01 -5.87 -1.14
C LEU A 336 -15.93 -5.89 0.38
N LEU A 337 -14.79 -6.31 0.90
CA LEU A 337 -14.52 -6.57 2.31
C LEU A 337 -13.28 -5.78 2.73
N ARG A 338 -13.28 -5.34 3.99
CA ARG A 338 -12.06 -4.98 4.71
C ARG A 338 -11.80 -6.08 5.73
N LEU A 339 -10.67 -6.76 5.61
CA LEU A 339 -10.19 -7.70 6.61
C LEU A 339 -9.36 -6.89 7.60
N VAL A 340 -9.79 -6.80 8.85
CA VAL A 340 -9.11 -6.03 9.89
C VAL A 340 -8.51 -6.99 10.92
N PRO A 341 -7.21 -6.90 11.24
CA PRO A 341 -6.61 -7.74 12.28
C PRO A 341 -7.35 -7.57 13.61
N VAL A 342 -7.65 -8.69 14.26
CA VAL A 342 -8.10 -8.70 15.65
C VAL A 342 -6.94 -8.24 16.50
N ARG A 343 -7.12 -7.11 17.19
CA ARG A 343 -6.19 -6.60 18.20
C ARG A 343 -6.94 -6.51 19.50
N SER A 344 -6.44 -7.19 20.54
CA SER A 344 -7.05 -7.08 21.87
C SER A 344 -6.94 -5.65 22.40
N GLU A 345 -5.90 -4.93 21.97
CA GLU A 345 -5.59 -3.55 22.33
C GLU A 345 -6.47 -2.49 21.63
N ASP A 346 -7.19 -2.86 20.56
CA ASP A 346 -8.20 -2.02 19.90
C ASP A 346 -9.53 -2.15 20.67
N LEU A 347 -9.63 -1.36 21.75
CA LEU A 347 -10.71 -1.45 22.72
C LEU A 347 -12.01 -0.82 22.20
N ASN A 348 -11.92 0.17 21.30
CA ASN A 348 -13.08 0.81 20.71
C ASN A 348 -13.54 0.13 19.40
N GLY A 349 -12.74 -0.79 18.86
CA GLY A 349 -13.00 -1.50 17.62
C GLY A 349 -12.87 -0.61 16.39
N ASP A 350 -12.08 0.47 16.45
CA ASP A 350 -11.91 1.43 15.36
C ASP A 350 -10.88 1.00 14.30
N GLY A 351 -10.23 -0.14 14.51
CA GLY A 351 -9.25 -0.75 13.61
C GLY A 351 -7.83 -0.23 13.81
N SER A 352 -7.63 0.69 14.76
CA SER A 352 -6.35 1.22 15.21
C SER A 352 -6.23 1.09 16.72
N VAL A 353 -5.02 1.20 17.24
CA VAL A 353 -4.71 1.23 18.67
C VAL A 353 -4.12 2.60 18.96
N GLY A 354 -4.90 3.49 19.56
CA GLY A 354 -4.54 4.88 19.69
C GLY A 354 -5.09 5.59 20.92
N PRO A 355 -5.22 6.94 20.87
CA PRO A 355 -5.63 7.74 22.02
C PRO A 355 -7.02 7.38 22.56
N ALA A 356 -7.94 6.91 21.71
CA ALA A 356 -9.28 6.52 22.11
C ALA A 356 -9.25 5.22 22.95
N ASP A 357 -8.47 4.22 22.53
CA ASP A 357 -8.25 2.99 23.29
C ASP A 357 -7.55 3.27 24.60
N LEU A 358 -6.53 4.14 24.58
CA LEU A 358 -5.86 4.58 25.79
C LEU A 358 -6.85 5.23 26.77
N ALA A 359 -7.75 6.10 26.30
CA ALA A 359 -8.76 6.71 27.14
C ALA A 359 -9.73 5.67 27.72
N MET A 360 -10.10 4.64 26.96
CA MET A 360 -10.93 3.53 27.44
C MET A 360 -10.20 2.69 28.50
N LEU A 361 -8.92 2.35 28.28
CA LEU A 361 -8.10 1.64 29.25
C LEU A 361 -7.98 2.42 30.56
N LEU A 362 -7.65 3.71 30.49
CA LEU A 362 -7.52 4.57 31.66
C LEU A 362 -8.84 4.77 32.39
N SER A 363 -9.97 4.75 31.69
CA SER A 363 -11.31 4.79 32.31
C SER A 363 -11.64 3.52 33.08
N ALA A 364 -11.02 2.39 32.73
CA ALA A 364 -11.16 1.11 33.40
C ALA A 364 -10.06 0.84 34.46
N TRP A 365 -9.16 1.79 34.73
CA TRP A 365 -8.01 1.58 35.59
C TRP A 365 -8.37 1.07 36.99
N GLY A 366 -7.71 0.00 37.42
CA GLY A 366 -7.94 -0.67 38.70
C GLY A 366 -9.23 -1.49 38.77
N SER A 367 -10.00 -1.59 37.68
CA SER A 367 -11.15 -2.50 37.61
C SER A 367 -10.70 -3.96 37.53
N LYS A 368 -11.58 -4.88 37.94
CA LYS A 368 -11.28 -6.32 37.92
C LYS A 368 -11.66 -6.94 36.57
N GLY A 369 -10.66 -7.32 35.79
CA GLY A 369 -10.85 -7.92 34.47
C GLY A 369 -11.54 -6.99 33.48
N GLY A 370 -12.16 -7.60 32.46
CA GLY A 370 -12.88 -6.89 31.40
C GLY A 370 -12.05 -6.76 30.13
N THR A 371 -12.55 -6.02 29.14
CA THR A 371 -11.88 -5.90 27.84
C THR A 371 -10.57 -5.13 27.90
N ALA A 372 -10.38 -4.27 28.90
CA ALA A 372 -9.15 -3.51 29.13
C ALA A 372 -8.09 -4.26 29.96
N ASP A 373 -8.43 -5.45 30.50
CA ASP A 373 -7.47 -6.38 31.11
C ASP A 373 -6.87 -7.21 29.97
N LEU A 374 -5.87 -6.61 29.33
CA LEU A 374 -5.24 -7.09 28.10
C LEU A 374 -4.32 -8.25 28.40
N ASP A 375 -3.60 -8.23 29.53
CA ASP A 375 -2.71 -9.31 29.95
C ASP A 375 -3.40 -10.46 30.70
N GLY A 376 -4.64 -10.26 31.14
CA GLY A 376 -5.48 -11.28 31.76
C GLY A 376 -5.07 -11.58 33.21
N ASP A 377 -4.34 -10.69 33.87
CA ASP A 377 -3.93 -10.86 35.28
C ASP A 377 -5.08 -10.61 36.28
N GLY A 378 -6.21 -10.13 35.78
CA GLY A 378 -7.43 -9.89 36.54
C GLY A 378 -7.57 -8.46 37.06
N VAL A 379 -6.65 -7.53 36.75
CA VAL A 379 -6.77 -6.11 37.09
C VAL A 379 -6.24 -5.21 35.98
N VAL A 380 -7.03 -4.20 35.58
CA VAL A 380 -6.56 -3.23 34.59
C VAL A 380 -5.48 -2.32 35.20
N GLY A 381 -4.26 -2.37 34.67
CA GLY A 381 -3.12 -1.69 35.25
C GLY A 381 -2.00 -1.34 34.27
N ALA A 382 -0.80 -1.17 34.83
CA ALA A 382 0.37 -0.67 34.09
C ALA A 382 0.89 -1.65 33.04
N SER A 383 0.70 -2.95 33.24
CA SER A 383 1.05 -3.99 32.27
C SER A 383 0.13 -3.94 31.05
N ASP A 384 -1.17 -3.75 31.22
CA ASP A 384 -2.12 -3.53 30.11
C ASP A 384 -1.77 -2.27 29.33
N LEU A 385 -1.45 -1.18 30.02
CA LEU A 385 -1.01 0.05 29.36
C LEU A 385 0.26 -0.20 28.54
N ALA A 386 1.22 -0.95 29.08
CA ALA A 386 2.44 -1.28 28.34
C ALA A 386 2.13 -2.10 27.08
N ARG A 387 1.17 -3.04 27.14
CA ARG A 387 0.69 -3.79 25.97
C ARG A 387 0.03 -2.89 24.94
N LEU A 388 -0.89 -2.03 25.35
CA LEU A 388 -1.57 -1.07 24.46
C LEU A 388 -0.56 -0.16 23.75
N LEU A 389 0.38 0.42 24.50
CA LEU A 389 1.41 1.29 23.93
C LEU A 389 2.38 0.54 23.01
N ALA A 390 2.63 -0.75 23.26
CA ALA A 390 3.42 -1.58 22.36
C ALA A 390 2.70 -1.89 21.03
N ALA A 391 1.36 -1.83 21.02
CA ALA A 391 0.54 -2.07 19.84
C ALA A 391 0.11 -0.77 19.10
N TRP A 392 0.57 0.39 19.57
CA TRP A 392 0.18 1.71 19.05
C TRP A 392 0.46 1.86 17.56
N ASN A 393 -0.51 2.35 16.78
CA ASN A 393 -0.37 2.55 15.34
C ASN A 393 -1.14 3.73 14.76
#